data_AF-A0A3N9XX00-F1
#
_entry.id   AF-A0A3N9XX00-F1
#
_cell.length_a   1.000
_cell.length_b   1.000
_cell.length_c   1.000
_cell.angle_alpha   90.00
_cell.angle_beta   90.00
_cell.angle_gamma   90.00
#
_symmetry.space_group_name_H-M   'P 1'
#
loop_
_entity.id
_entity.type
_entity.pdbx_description
1 polymer ?
#
loop_
_entity_poly.entity_id
_entity_poly.type
_entity_poly.pdbx_seq_one_letter_code
_entity_poly.pdbx_strand_id
1 'polypeptide(L)'
;MTGSFANSTLSPALREAAHGVDVPEDPWPGFARRERRHQRTRLVRTALAAAVGVALVGVQTNVVPLPGWAPGIAVAATPRALLDAPPRGALAGDRAWLDTLRARISAEPPVRIDAPLGEWKVGDRDRIRLVYGSDQPGHRVALVAVPLRFGLLTREALVWYVGPAGADAQQMRYGGHSEGDDNPVMTLMQAYPDRAGFAVVVGPAESTVTISGDPRYTSRGTVEYQDIARADGGGVGFAVLPPEPLSQEPVVRVSRGDQVFFQEGLGGGPYAGIDPTGPEMESLLTAARRPARGAPLDDANLRNFVQTALQDSHLPAAGTTVRMRWSGRVHGQAAALLTVQPAGGGVIAYAMHGDDRTGWGTDLRLLLPADGVDRRPIGWRVRTEDGARPPTGEVRVIAPPLAARVTVTVGGAPPATVVLDASNAGTTRVPPDQPATLTAYSRDGGVLGTTPLPPVETDRDAGGLPGDSPATRVTP
;
A
#
# COMPACT_ATOMS: atom_id res chain seq x y z
N MET A 1 13.32 15.75 58.80
CA MET A 1 13.74 17.10 58.39
C MET A 1 13.52 17.23 56.89
N THR A 2 12.48 17.97 56.51
CA THR A 2 12.07 18.24 55.14
C THR A 2 12.77 19.52 54.65
N GLY A 3 13.79 19.36 53.81
CA GLY A 3 14.47 20.47 53.13
C GLY A 3 13.82 20.74 51.78
N SER A 4 13.16 21.89 51.68
CA SER A 4 12.45 22.40 50.49
C SER A 4 13.43 22.79 49.36
N PHE A 5 13.20 22.27 48.15
CA PHE A 5 13.90 22.64 46.91
C PHE A 5 13.37 23.95 46.27
N ALA A 6 12.64 24.79 47.00
CA ALA A 6 11.94 25.95 46.44
C ALA A 6 12.85 27.14 46.05
N ASN A 7 14.15 27.14 46.38
CA ASN A 7 15.04 28.30 46.16
C ASN A 7 16.24 28.02 45.25
N SER A 8 16.12 27.10 44.28
CA SER A 8 17.16 26.93 43.25
C SER A 8 17.08 28.05 42.21
N THR A 9 18.08 28.93 42.21
CA THR A 9 18.30 30.06 41.29
C THR A 9 18.65 29.65 39.85
N LEU A 10 18.53 28.37 39.50
CA LEU A 10 18.73 27.85 38.14
C LEU A 10 17.56 28.15 37.20
N SER A 11 16.35 28.38 37.72
CA SER A 11 15.16 28.59 36.89
C SER A 11 15.11 29.98 36.22
N PRO A 12 15.51 31.09 36.88
CA PRO A 12 15.58 32.40 36.23
C PRO A 12 16.67 32.48 35.17
N ALA A 13 17.87 31.96 35.46
CA ALA A 13 19.00 31.99 34.53
C ALA A 13 18.76 31.17 33.24
N LEU A 14 18.03 30.05 33.34
CA LEU A 14 17.61 29.27 32.18
C LEU A 14 16.48 29.94 31.38
N ARG A 15 15.60 30.72 32.01
CA ARG A 15 14.59 31.51 31.29
C ARG A 15 15.19 32.70 30.57
N GLU A 16 16.20 33.33 31.15
CA GLU A 16 16.91 34.46 30.54
C GLU A 16 17.75 33.99 29.34
N ALA A 17 18.40 32.82 29.45
CA ALA A 17 19.10 32.20 28.32
C ALA A 17 18.15 31.72 27.20
N ALA A 18 16.91 31.33 27.52
CA ALA A 18 15.90 30.94 26.53
C ALA A 18 15.24 32.14 25.82
N HIS A 19 15.32 33.34 26.37
CA HIS A 19 14.83 34.57 25.73
C HIS A 19 15.87 35.27 24.84
N GLY A 20 17.13 34.85 24.87
CA GLY A 20 18.21 35.38 24.03
C GLY A 20 18.54 34.56 22.77
N VAL A 21 17.83 33.45 22.53
CA VAL A 21 18.01 32.65 21.30
C VAL A 21 16.97 33.10 20.28
N ASP A 22 17.39 33.97 19.37
CA ASP A 22 16.62 34.26 18.17
C ASP A 22 16.44 32.95 17.38
N VAL A 23 15.18 32.54 17.26
CA VAL A 23 14.77 31.43 16.40
C VAL A 23 15.10 31.86 14.96
N PRO A 24 15.91 31.10 14.20
CA PRO A 24 16.13 31.41 12.79
C PRO A 24 14.77 31.55 12.11
N GLU A 25 14.57 32.64 11.37
CA GLU A 25 13.36 32.84 10.58
C GLU A 25 13.11 31.58 9.74
N ASP A 26 11.93 30.98 9.96
CA ASP A 26 11.43 29.84 9.21
C ASP A 26 11.60 30.12 7.70
N PRO A 27 12.45 29.36 6.97
CA PRO A 27 12.69 29.65 5.57
C PRO A 27 11.46 29.37 4.69
N TRP A 28 10.39 28.79 5.25
CA TRP A 28 9.19 28.37 4.53
C TRP A 28 7.89 28.78 5.28
N PRO A 29 7.64 30.08 5.49
CA PRO A 29 6.50 30.57 6.29
C PRO A 29 5.13 30.21 5.67
N GLY A 30 5.12 29.85 4.37
CA GLY A 30 3.93 29.36 3.66
C GLY A 30 3.64 27.87 3.86
N PHE A 31 4.59 27.05 4.32
CA PHE A 31 4.41 25.61 4.51
C PHE A 31 3.88 25.31 5.92
N ALA A 32 4.47 25.92 6.96
CA ALA A 32 3.96 25.80 8.33
C ALA A 32 2.53 26.37 8.50
N ARG A 33 2.18 27.45 7.75
CA ARG A 33 0.80 27.96 7.71
C ARG A 33 -0.17 27.03 6.97
N ARG A 34 0.28 26.34 5.91
CA ARG A 34 -0.53 25.35 5.18
C ARG A 34 -0.72 24.08 6.01
N GLU A 35 0.32 23.58 6.65
CA GLU A 35 0.29 22.38 7.49
C GLU A 35 -0.56 22.59 8.75
N ARG A 36 -0.39 23.72 9.45
CA ARG A 36 -1.25 24.06 10.60
C ARG A 36 -2.69 24.34 10.20
N ARG A 37 -2.93 24.86 8.98
CA ARG A 37 -4.29 25.00 8.42
C ARG A 37 -4.87 23.65 8.06
N HIS A 38 -4.11 22.71 7.48
CA HIS A 38 -4.57 21.35 7.17
C HIS A 38 -4.84 20.52 8.44
N GLN A 39 -3.97 20.60 9.45
CA GLN A 39 -4.14 19.94 10.73
C GLN A 39 -5.28 20.54 11.56
N ARG A 40 -5.41 21.88 11.61
CA ARG A 40 -6.60 22.52 12.21
C ARG A 40 -7.87 22.21 11.43
N THR A 41 -7.83 22.13 10.10
CA THR A 41 -9.01 21.78 9.29
C THR A 41 -9.41 20.32 9.51
N ARG A 42 -8.46 19.40 9.70
CA ARG A 42 -8.73 18.02 10.12
C ARG A 42 -9.35 17.97 11.52
N LEU A 43 -8.71 18.56 12.54
CA LEU A 43 -9.22 18.53 13.91
C LEU A 43 -10.55 19.27 14.09
N VAL A 44 -10.76 20.40 13.40
CA VAL A 44 -12.04 21.12 13.38
C VAL A 44 -13.10 20.32 12.63
N ARG A 45 -12.76 19.55 11.57
CA ARG A 45 -13.69 18.66 10.88
C ARG A 45 -14.06 17.43 11.73
N THR A 46 -13.12 16.82 12.44
CA THR A 46 -13.41 15.70 13.34
C THR A 46 -14.22 16.17 14.54
N ALA A 47 -13.92 17.35 15.08
CA ALA A 47 -14.69 17.97 16.17
C ALA A 47 -16.07 18.49 15.73
N LEU A 48 -16.23 19.02 14.50
CA LEU A 48 -17.55 19.34 13.93
C LEU A 48 -18.37 18.09 13.64
N ALA A 49 -17.76 17.03 13.11
CA ALA A 49 -18.43 15.75 12.89
C ALA A 49 -18.91 15.12 14.21
N ALA A 50 -18.11 15.21 15.28
CA ALA A 50 -18.49 14.75 16.61
C ALA A 50 -19.52 15.66 17.31
N ALA A 51 -19.38 16.99 17.21
CA ALA A 51 -20.31 17.94 17.83
C ALA A 51 -21.68 17.99 17.12
N VAL A 52 -21.71 17.81 15.80
CA VAL A 52 -22.96 17.66 15.03
C VAL A 52 -23.61 16.29 15.29
N GLY A 53 -22.80 15.25 15.55
CA GLY A 53 -23.28 13.92 15.96
C GLY A 53 -24.09 13.91 17.25
N VAL A 54 -23.70 14.71 18.26
CA VAL A 54 -24.45 14.81 19.53
C VAL A 54 -25.72 15.66 19.40
N ALA A 55 -25.73 16.66 18.51
CA ALA A 55 -26.92 17.48 18.26
C ALA A 55 -28.02 16.74 17.43
N LEU A 56 -27.66 15.73 16.62
CA LEU A 56 -28.59 15.07 15.70
C LEU A 56 -29.30 13.82 16.24
N VAL A 57 -28.93 13.32 17.42
CA VAL A 57 -29.72 12.28 18.12
C VAL A 57 -31.13 12.80 18.45
N GLY A 58 -31.31 14.12 18.58
CA GLY A 58 -32.63 14.74 18.78
C GLY A 58 -33.57 14.67 17.56
N VAL A 59 -33.04 14.44 16.34
CA VAL A 59 -33.84 14.43 15.09
C VAL A 59 -34.40 13.03 14.78
N GLN A 60 -33.96 11.97 15.48
CA GLN A 60 -34.50 10.62 15.33
C GLN A 60 -35.97 10.47 15.80
N THR A 61 -36.58 11.49 16.41
CA THR A 61 -37.97 11.42 16.91
C THR A 61 -39.05 11.77 15.88
N ASN A 62 -38.71 12.01 14.61
CA ASN A 62 -39.67 11.95 13.49
C ASN A 62 -40.87 12.93 13.58
N VAL A 63 -40.68 14.13 14.16
CA VAL A 63 -41.79 15.09 14.38
C VAL A 63 -42.02 16.06 13.21
N VAL A 64 -41.10 16.22 12.26
CA VAL A 64 -41.31 17.10 11.08
C VAL A 64 -40.66 16.50 9.81
N PRO A 65 -41.43 16.18 8.75
CA PRO A 65 -40.86 15.90 7.44
C PRO A 65 -40.23 17.18 6.89
N LEU A 66 -38.90 17.18 6.73
CA LEU A 66 -38.20 18.33 6.16
C LEU A 66 -38.47 18.43 4.65
N PRO A 67 -38.72 19.64 4.14
CA PRO A 67 -39.08 19.84 2.74
C PRO A 67 -37.85 19.68 1.82
N GLY A 68 -38.06 19.14 0.62
CA GLY A 68 -37.02 18.74 -0.33
C GLY A 68 -36.15 19.86 -0.94
N TRP A 69 -36.26 21.11 -0.47
CA TRP A 69 -35.55 22.28 -1.02
C TRP A 69 -34.42 22.83 -0.13
N ALA A 70 -34.17 22.26 1.06
CA ALA A 70 -33.10 22.74 1.92
C ALA A 70 -31.71 22.39 1.35
N PRO A 71 -30.79 23.38 1.19
CA PRO A 71 -29.46 23.12 0.64
C PRO A 71 -28.64 22.25 1.58
N GLY A 72 -28.18 21.10 1.08
CA GLY A 72 -27.34 20.19 1.83
C GLY A 72 -25.92 20.73 2.03
N ILE A 73 -25.29 20.34 3.14
CA ILE A 73 -23.88 20.55 3.42
C ILE A 73 -23.10 19.44 2.69
N ALA A 74 -22.31 19.81 1.70
CA ALA A 74 -21.44 18.85 0.99
C ALA A 74 -20.34 18.36 1.94
N VAL A 75 -20.30 17.06 2.18
CA VAL A 75 -19.14 16.36 2.77
C VAL A 75 -18.19 16.03 1.61
N ALA A 76 -16.90 15.82 1.90
CA ALA A 76 -15.88 15.55 0.88
C ALA A 76 -16.37 14.53 -0.16
N ALA A 77 -16.01 14.79 -1.43
CA ALA A 77 -16.66 14.23 -2.60
C ALA A 77 -15.70 13.40 -3.43
N THR A 78 -16.26 12.36 -4.03
CA THR A 78 -15.77 11.49 -5.10
C THR A 78 -14.99 12.21 -6.22
N PRO A 79 -14.17 11.49 -7.00
CA PRO A 79 -13.11 12.08 -7.83
C PRO A 79 -13.66 13.03 -8.89
N ARG A 80 -13.39 14.33 -8.72
CA ARG A 80 -13.89 15.38 -9.63
C ARG A 80 -13.55 15.12 -11.09
N ALA A 81 -12.36 14.58 -11.38
CA ALA A 81 -11.92 14.31 -12.74
C ALA A 81 -12.81 13.29 -13.50
N LEU A 82 -13.40 12.32 -12.80
CA LEU A 82 -14.33 11.36 -13.39
C LEU A 82 -15.75 11.91 -13.46
N LEU A 83 -16.12 12.68 -12.45
CA LEU A 83 -17.41 13.34 -12.37
C LEU A 83 -17.55 14.42 -13.44
N ASP A 84 -16.53 15.20 -13.76
CA ASP A 84 -16.64 16.30 -14.72
C ASP A 84 -16.53 15.84 -16.19
N ALA A 85 -16.18 14.56 -16.42
CA ALA A 85 -16.01 14.01 -17.76
C ALA A 85 -17.37 13.67 -18.43
N PRO A 86 -17.47 13.79 -19.78
CA PRO A 86 -18.61 13.27 -20.52
C PRO A 86 -18.80 11.76 -20.34
N PRO A 87 -20.04 11.23 -20.45
CA PRO A 87 -20.28 9.79 -20.41
C PRO A 87 -19.53 9.09 -21.55
N ARG A 88 -18.89 7.95 -21.23
CA ARG A 88 -18.11 7.14 -22.18
C ARG A 88 -18.72 5.74 -22.39
N GLY A 89 -18.36 5.11 -23.50
CA GLY A 89 -18.79 3.76 -23.85
C GLY A 89 -20.10 3.71 -24.65
N ALA A 90 -20.49 2.50 -25.07
CA ALA A 90 -21.63 2.28 -25.96
C ALA A 90 -22.98 2.76 -25.41
N LEU A 91 -23.13 2.84 -24.07
CA LEU A 91 -24.36 3.27 -23.41
C LEU A 91 -24.45 4.79 -23.22
N ALA A 92 -23.43 5.57 -23.61
CA ALA A 92 -23.40 7.02 -23.38
C ALA A 92 -24.58 7.78 -24.01
N GLY A 93 -25.13 7.26 -25.11
CA GLY A 93 -26.29 7.83 -25.80
C GLY A 93 -27.65 7.22 -25.41
N ASP A 94 -27.67 6.14 -24.62
CA ASP A 94 -28.89 5.38 -24.34
C ASP A 94 -29.65 5.97 -23.13
N ARG A 95 -30.42 7.03 -23.40
CA ARG A 95 -31.22 7.72 -22.39
C ARG A 95 -32.32 6.84 -21.80
N ALA A 96 -32.98 6.03 -22.62
CA ALA A 96 -34.07 5.17 -22.18
C ALA A 96 -33.59 4.09 -21.19
N TRP A 97 -32.42 3.51 -21.47
CA TRP A 97 -31.78 2.56 -20.56
C TRP A 97 -31.36 3.26 -19.25
N LEU A 98 -30.74 4.44 -19.32
CA LEU A 98 -30.32 5.19 -18.13
C LEU A 98 -31.52 5.59 -17.27
N ASP A 99 -32.62 6.07 -17.87
CA ASP A 99 -33.82 6.46 -17.13
C ASP A 99 -34.46 5.26 -16.40
N THR A 100 -34.45 4.09 -17.03
CA THR A 100 -34.89 2.84 -16.39
C THR A 100 -33.99 2.47 -15.21
N LEU A 101 -32.67 2.62 -15.36
CA LEU A 101 -31.72 2.37 -14.27
C LEU A 101 -31.91 3.36 -13.12
N ARG A 102 -32.10 4.65 -13.40
CA ARG A 102 -32.37 5.70 -12.40
C ARG A 102 -33.62 5.38 -11.57
N ALA A 103 -34.70 4.99 -12.24
CA ALA A 103 -35.96 4.62 -11.59
C ALA A 103 -35.75 3.45 -10.63
N ARG A 104 -34.97 2.46 -11.06
CA ARG A 104 -34.64 1.30 -10.23
C ARG A 104 -33.76 1.64 -9.03
N ILE A 105 -32.64 2.34 -9.23
CA ILE A 105 -31.72 2.73 -8.14
C ILE A 105 -32.48 3.52 -7.07
N SER A 106 -33.46 4.33 -7.48
CA SER A 106 -34.29 5.12 -6.56
C SER A 106 -35.32 4.30 -5.78
N ALA A 107 -35.67 3.10 -6.26
CA ALA A 107 -36.63 2.19 -5.64
C ALA A 107 -35.96 1.12 -4.77
N GLU A 108 -34.66 0.89 -4.93
CA GLU A 108 -33.89 -0.04 -4.10
C GLU A 108 -33.66 0.53 -2.68
N PRO A 109 -33.54 -0.34 -1.66
CA PRO A 109 -33.18 0.07 -0.30
C PRO A 109 -31.83 0.82 -0.28
N PRO A 110 -31.57 1.67 0.74
CA PRO A 110 -30.42 2.56 0.77
C PRO A 110 -29.10 1.81 0.51
N VAL A 111 -28.24 2.43 -0.30
CA VAL A 111 -26.90 1.90 -0.58
C VAL A 111 -26.13 1.89 0.73
N ARG A 112 -25.84 0.69 1.23
CA ARG A 112 -25.03 0.51 2.43
C ARG A 112 -23.58 0.78 2.06
N ILE A 113 -23.20 2.04 2.19
CA ILE A 113 -21.81 2.46 2.12
C ILE A 113 -21.29 2.46 3.55
N ASP A 114 -20.16 1.82 3.78
CA ASP A 114 -19.53 1.67 5.08
C ASP A 114 -19.15 3.05 5.65
N ALA A 115 -20.13 3.67 6.32
CA ALA A 115 -19.97 4.90 7.06
C ALA A 115 -20.48 4.63 8.49
N PRO A 116 -19.78 5.11 9.53
CA PRO A 116 -20.18 4.94 10.93
C PRO A 116 -21.47 5.70 11.31
N LEU A 117 -22.14 6.36 10.37
CA LEU A 117 -23.26 7.28 10.56
C LEU A 117 -24.45 6.89 9.66
N GLY A 118 -25.16 5.82 10.04
CA GLY A 118 -26.46 5.44 9.46
C GLY A 118 -26.51 5.19 7.94
N GLU A 119 -27.72 4.97 7.42
CA GLU A 119 -27.94 4.58 6.03
C GLU A 119 -28.02 5.80 5.09
N TRP A 120 -27.08 5.91 4.15
CA TRP A 120 -27.12 6.92 3.08
C TRP A 120 -28.24 6.61 2.09
N LYS A 121 -29.09 7.59 1.79
CA LYS A 121 -30.19 7.45 0.83
C LYS A 121 -29.84 8.11 -0.49
N VAL A 122 -30.46 7.64 -1.57
CA VAL A 122 -30.43 8.36 -2.84
C VAL A 122 -31.03 9.75 -2.62
N GLY A 123 -30.29 10.76 -3.08
CA GLY A 123 -30.65 12.16 -3.05
C GLY A 123 -31.60 12.50 -4.19
N ASP A 124 -31.13 13.35 -5.09
CA ASP A 124 -31.86 13.75 -6.29
C ASP A 124 -31.65 12.72 -7.41
N ARG A 125 -32.70 11.96 -7.72
CA ARG A 125 -32.65 10.92 -8.77
C ARG A 125 -32.32 11.46 -10.15
N ASP A 126 -32.71 12.71 -10.44
CA ASP A 126 -32.52 13.30 -11.76
C ASP A 126 -31.05 13.70 -11.98
N ARG A 127 -30.28 13.76 -10.89
CA ARG A 127 -28.83 13.99 -10.89
C ARG A 127 -28.00 12.71 -10.98
N ILE A 128 -28.62 11.53 -10.96
CA ILE A 128 -27.91 10.27 -11.27
C ILE A 128 -27.45 10.32 -12.73
N ARG A 129 -26.18 10.02 -12.99
CA ARG A 129 -25.63 10.11 -14.35
C ARG A 129 -24.64 9.00 -14.67
N LEU A 130 -24.63 8.60 -15.93
CA LEU A 130 -23.66 7.64 -16.44
C LEU A 130 -22.28 8.32 -16.57
N VAL A 131 -21.25 7.66 -16.07
CA VAL A 131 -19.84 8.05 -16.26
C VAL A 131 -19.22 7.17 -17.33
N TYR A 132 -19.48 5.86 -17.26
CA TYR A 132 -19.05 4.89 -18.25
C TYR A 132 -20.10 3.78 -18.36
N GLY A 133 -20.41 3.33 -19.58
CA GLY A 133 -21.26 2.15 -19.76
C GLY A 133 -21.03 1.48 -21.11
N SER A 134 -20.78 0.18 -21.10
CA SER A 134 -20.54 -0.58 -22.33
C SER A 134 -20.79 -2.07 -22.12
N ASP A 135 -21.11 -2.75 -23.22
CA ASP A 135 -20.92 -4.20 -23.30
C ASP A 135 -19.42 -4.51 -23.38
N GLN A 136 -19.04 -5.57 -22.68
CA GLN A 136 -17.74 -6.19 -22.60
C GLN A 136 -17.91 -7.69 -22.85
N PRO A 137 -16.85 -8.44 -23.21
CA PRO A 137 -16.93 -9.89 -23.35
C PRO A 137 -17.65 -10.55 -22.16
N GLY A 138 -18.83 -11.12 -22.40
CA GLY A 138 -19.66 -11.81 -21.40
C GLY A 138 -20.47 -10.92 -20.46
N HIS A 139 -20.24 -9.61 -20.42
CA HIS A 139 -20.78 -8.72 -19.38
C HIS A 139 -21.24 -7.36 -19.92
N ARG A 140 -22.23 -6.76 -19.29
CA ARG A 140 -22.53 -5.32 -19.42
C ARG A 140 -22.12 -4.65 -18.12
N VAL A 141 -21.34 -3.57 -18.21
CA VAL A 141 -20.87 -2.81 -17.05
C VAL A 141 -21.30 -1.35 -17.16
N ALA A 142 -21.65 -0.75 -16.02
CA ALA A 142 -21.99 0.66 -15.93
C ALA A 142 -21.45 1.27 -14.63
N LEU A 143 -20.69 2.35 -14.77
CA LEU A 143 -20.27 3.22 -13.68
C LEU A 143 -21.19 4.43 -13.65
N VAL A 144 -21.85 4.62 -12.52
CA VAL A 144 -22.87 5.65 -12.34
C VAL A 144 -22.49 6.54 -11.18
N ALA A 145 -22.56 7.86 -11.37
CA ALA A 145 -22.46 8.80 -10.28
C ALA A 145 -23.85 8.96 -9.63
N VAL A 146 -23.94 8.61 -8.36
CA VAL A 146 -25.17 8.61 -7.56
C VAL A 146 -25.07 9.70 -6.49
N PRO A 147 -25.98 10.69 -6.47
CA PRO A 147 -26.05 11.64 -5.38
C PRO A 147 -26.66 10.97 -4.16
N LEU A 148 -25.98 11.05 -3.04
CA LEU A 148 -26.36 10.48 -1.76
C LEU A 148 -26.61 11.58 -0.74
N ARG A 149 -27.54 11.31 0.16
CA ARG A 149 -27.89 12.20 1.27
C ARG A 149 -28.02 11.45 2.59
N PHE A 150 -27.59 12.11 3.66
CA PHE A 150 -27.81 11.70 5.03
C PHE A 150 -28.22 12.93 5.85
N GLY A 151 -29.53 13.07 6.10
CA GLY A 151 -30.09 14.31 6.66
C GLY A 151 -29.77 15.51 5.75
N LEU A 152 -29.05 16.50 6.29
CA LEU A 152 -28.55 17.65 5.52
C LEU A 152 -27.20 17.39 4.84
N LEU A 153 -26.53 16.28 5.10
CA LEU A 153 -25.25 15.95 4.46
C LEU A 153 -25.49 15.40 3.06
N THR A 154 -24.71 15.84 2.08
CA THR A 154 -24.75 15.31 0.72
C THR A 154 -23.35 14.92 0.25
N ARG A 155 -23.28 13.87 -0.58
CA ARG A 155 -22.08 13.48 -1.33
C ARG A 155 -22.48 12.87 -2.67
N GLU A 156 -21.59 12.89 -3.64
CA GLU A 156 -21.71 12.06 -4.84
C GLU A 156 -20.92 10.78 -4.58
N ALA A 157 -21.33 9.63 -5.12
CA ALA A 157 -20.59 8.38 -5.05
C ALA A 157 -20.57 7.72 -6.43
N LEU A 158 -19.46 7.09 -6.78
CA LEU A 158 -19.36 6.29 -8.01
C LEU A 158 -19.73 4.85 -7.68
N VAL A 159 -20.72 4.31 -8.39
CA VAL A 159 -21.29 2.99 -8.13
C VAL A 159 -21.25 2.16 -9.40
N TRP A 160 -20.73 0.95 -9.28
CA TRP A 160 -20.70 -0.04 -10.34
C TRP A 160 -21.99 -0.85 -10.38
N TYR A 161 -22.48 -1.06 -11.59
CA TYR A 161 -23.55 -1.99 -11.91
C TYR A 161 -23.08 -2.97 -12.99
N VAL A 162 -23.36 -4.25 -12.82
CA VAL A 162 -22.92 -5.34 -13.70
C VAL A 162 -24.07 -6.26 -14.04
N GLY A 163 -24.21 -6.62 -15.31
CA GLY A 163 -25.17 -7.61 -15.78
C GLY A 163 -24.55 -8.53 -16.84
N PRO A 164 -25.29 -9.52 -17.36
CA PRO A 164 -24.88 -10.25 -18.55
C PRO A 164 -24.73 -9.31 -19.76
N ALA A 165 -24.00 -9.74 -20.80
CA ALA A 165 -23.91 -8.98 -22.05
C ALA A 165 -25.31 -8.66 -22.60
N GLY A 166 -25.53 -7.42 -23.02
CA GLY A 166 -26.84 -6.96 -23.51
C GLY A 166 -27.90 -6.69 -22.42
N ALA A 167 -27.55 -6.79 -21.13
CA ALA A 167 -28.51 -6.64 -20.04
C ALA A 167 -29.33 -5.35 -20.10
N ASP A 168 -30.65 -5.48 -19.92
CA ASP A 168 -31.48 -4.32 -19.63
C ASP A 168 -31.12 -3.73 -18.24
N ALA A 169 -31.63 -2.53 -17.95
CA ALA A 169 -31.35 -1.85 -16.70
C ALA A 169 -31.88 -2.59 -15.44
N GLN A 170 -32.89 -3.46 -15.58
CA GLN A 170 -33.43 -4.26 -14.48
C GLN A 170 -32.53 -5.47 -14.16
N GLN A 171 -31.84 -6.00 -15.16
CA GLN A 171 -30.94 -7.14 -15.04
C GLN A 171 -29.56 -6.79 -14.48
N MET A 172 -29.18 -5.51 -14.48
CA MET A 172 -27.94 -5.05 -13.87
C MET A 172 -27.95 -5.33 -12.36
N ARG A 173 -26.81 -5.48 -11.70
CA ARG A 173 -26.72 -5.68 -10.24
C ARG A 173 -25.61 -4.82 -9.69
N TYR A 174 -25.78 -4.36 -8.46
CA TYR A 174 -24.74 -3.63 -7.75
C TYR A 174 -23.43 -4.46 -7.73
N GLY A 175 -22.32 -3.84 -8.13
CA GLY A 175 -21.01 -4.48 -8.30
C GLY A 175 -19.90 -3.87 -7.45
N GLY A 176 -20.18 -2.81 -6.69
CA GLY A 176 -19.18 -2.10 -5.89
C GLY A 176 -19.39 -0.59 -5.94
N HIS A 177 -18.65 0.17 -5.12
CA HIS A 177 -18.66 1.62 -5.14
C HIS A 177 -17.31 2.19 -4.68
N SER A 178 -17.13 3.51 -4.82
CA SER A 178 -15.94 4.21 -4.33
C SER A 178 -15.92 4.27 -2.80
N GLU A 179 -14.90 3.67 -2.17
CA GLU A 179 -14.64 3.74 -0.73
C GLU A 179 -13.63 4.85 -0.42
N GLY A 180 -14.09 6.10 -0.35
CA GLY A 180 -13.25 7.25 0.06
C GLY A 180 -12.97 8.28 -1.04
N ASP A 181 -12.45 9.44 -0.61
CA ASP A 181 -12.38 10.66 -1.42
C ASP A 181 -10.93 10.96 -1.82
N ASP A 182 -10.60 10.76 -3.10
CA ASP A 182 -9.55 11.42 -3.91
C ASP A 182 -8.88 10.52 -4.98
N ASN A 183 -9.25 9.24 -5.14
CA ASN A 183 -8.64 8.39 -6.16
C ASN A 183 -9.08 8.81 -7.59
N PRO A 184 -8.21 9.29 -8.50
CA PRO A 184 -8.63 9.74 -9.84
C PRO A 184 -9.19 8.64 -10.76
N VAL A 185 -9.21 7.39 -10.30
CA VAL A 185 -9.56 6.20 -11.06
C VAL A 185 -10.62 5.39 -10.31
N MET A 186 -11.54 4.78 -11.05
CA MET A 186 -12.44 3.75 -10.55
C MET A 186 -12.06 2.40 -11.13
N THR A 187 -11.95 1.41 -10.26
CA THR A 187 -11.63 0.03 -10.62
C THR A 187 -12.81 -0.87 -10.28
N LEU A 188 -12.94 -1.97 -11.01
CA LEU A 188 -13.81 -3.08 -10.68
C LEU A 188 -13.17 -4.35 -11.21
N MET A 189 -13.02 -5.34 -10.35
CA MET A 189 -12.65 -6.69 -10.73
C MET A 189 -13.73 -7.66 -10.24
N GLN A 190 -14.09 -8.60 -11.09
CA GLN A 190 -14.92 -9.74 -10.73
C GLN A 190 -14.31 -11.00 -11.32
N ALA A 191 -13.74 -11.83 -10.45
CA ALA A 191 -13.28 -13.17 -10.81
C ALA A 191 -14.32 -14.20 -10.37
N TYR A 192 -14.48 -15.25 -11.18
CA TYR A 192 -15.41 -16.34 -10.91
C TYR A 192 -14.64 -17.67 -11.00
N PRO A 193 -14.87 -18.64 -10.11
CA PRO A 193 -14.13 -19.91 -10.10
C PRO A 193 -14.54 -20.86 -11.24
N ASP A 194 -15.70 -20.62 -11.87
CA ASP A 194 -16.35 -21.51 -12.84
C ASP A 194 -16.46 -20.90 -14.25
N ARG A 195 -16.05 -19.64 -14.43
CA ARG A 195 -16.12 -18.93 -15.72
C ARG A 195 -15.14 -17.75 -15.76
N ALA A 196 -14.84 -17.28 -16.97
CA ALA A 196 -13.98 -16.12 -17.15
C ALA A 196 -14.50 -14.91 -16.37
N GLY A 197 -13.61 -14.25 -15.64
CA GLY A 197 -13.87 -12.99 -14.96
C GLY A 197 -13.55 -11.79 -15.83
N PHE A 198 -13.58 -10.60 -15.22
CA PHE A 198 -13.15 -9.38 -15.87
C PHE A 198 -12.59 -8.35 -14.89
N ALA A 199 -11.77 -7.46 -15.43
CA ALA A 199 -11.32 -6.24 -14.80
C ALA A 199 -11.68 -5.05 -15.69
N VAL A 200 -12.20 -3.98 -15.09
CA VAL A 200 -12.46 -2.71 -15.77
C VAL A 200 -11.93 -1.56 -14.94
N VAL A 201 -11.32 -0.61 -15.63
CA VAL A 201 -10.68 0.56 -15.05
C VAL A 201 -11.15 1.79 -15.80
N VAL A 202 -11.62 2.79 -15.08
CA VAL A 202 -12.08 4.07 -15.63
C VAL A 202 -11.27 5.18 -14.98
N GLY A 203 -10.30 5.69 -15.71
CA GLY A 203 -9.48 6.85 -15.34
C GLY A 203 -9.92 8.13 -16.06
N PRO A 204 -9.18 9.23 -15.86
CA PRO A 204 -9.44 10.50 -16.53
C PRO A 204 -9.45 10.35 -18.06
N ALA A 205 -10.21 11.17 -18.77
CA ALA A 205 -10.17 11.20 -20.23
C ALA A 205 -8.73 11.46 -20.73
N GLU A 206 -8.39 10.93 -21.92
CA GLU A 206 -7.05 11.08 -22.53
C GLU A 206 -5.92 10.45 -21.71
N SER A 207 -6.24 9.60 -20.73
CA SER A 207 -5.25 8.76 -20.06
C SER A 207 -5.08 7.44 -20.79
N THR A 208 -3.89 6.87 -20.67
CA THR A 208 -3.58 5.49 -20.97
C THR A 208 -3.89 4.65 -19.76
N VAL A 209 -4.62 3.56 -19.95
CA VAL A 209 -4.87 2.56 -18.93
C VAL A 209 -4.14 1.28 -19.31
N THR A 210 -3.34 0.76 -18.39
CA THR A 210 -2.68 -0.53 -18.52
C THR A 210 -3.15 -1.41 -17.36
N ILE A 211 -3.57 -2.63 -17.66
CA ILE A 211 -3.86 -3.67 -16.67
C ILE A 211 -2.82 -4.75 -16.93
N SER A 212 -2.00 -5.03 -15.93
CA SER A 212 -0.95 -6.01 -16.01
C SER A 212 -1.28 -7.21 -15.13
N GLY A 213 -0.98 -8.39 -15.63
CA GLY A 213 -1.16 -9.67 -14.96
C GLY A 213 0.03 -9.99 -14.06
N ASP A 214 0.50 -11.24 -14.13
CA ASP A 214 1.54 -11.73 -13.23
C ASP A 214 2.85 -10.93 -13.35
N PRO A 215 3.37 -10.36 -12.26
CA PRO A 215 4.69 -9.78 -12.18
C PRO A 215 5.75 -10.89 -12.28
N ARG A 216 6.85 -10.53 -12.92
CA ARG A 216 8.02 -11.36 -13.09
C ARG A 216 9.23 -10.67 -12.49
N TYR A 217 9.81 -11.30 -11.47
CA TYR A 217 11.12 -10.93 -10.96
C TYR A 217 12.20 -11.37 -11.95
N THR A 218 12.88 -10.42 -12.58
CA THR A 218 13.99 -10.72 -13.50
C THR A 218 15.27 -11.03 -12.73
N SER A 219 16.17 -11.80 -13.35
CA SER A 219 17.50 -12.08 -12.78
C SER A 219 18.35 -10.83 -12.54
N ARG A 220 18.01 -9.70 -13.18
CA ARG A 220 18.67 -8.40 -12.99
C ARG A 220 18.23 -7.65 -11.74
N GLY A 221 17.26 -8.17 -10.99
CA GLY A 221 16.74 -7.49 -9.80
C GLY A 221 15.72 -6.39 -10.16
N THR A 222 14.91 -6.62 -11.18
CA THR A 222 13.77 -5.77 -11.54
C THR A 222 12.47 -6.56 -11.50
N VAL A 223 11.36 -5.86 -11.27
CA VAL A 223 10.01 -6.41 -11.47
C VAL A 223 9.53 -5.96 -12.84
N GLU A 224 9.14 -6.91 -13.67
CA GLU A 224 8.49 -6.65 -14.95
C GLU A 224 7.05 -7.12 -14.88
N TYR A 225 6.16 -6.35 -15.48
CA TYR A 225 4.74 -6.64 -15.53
C TYR A 225 4.38 -7.02 -16.96
N GLN A 226 3.66 -8.13 -17.13
CA GLN A 226 3.08 -8.45 -18.43
C GLN A 226 1.72 -7.77 -18.57
N ASP A 227 1.60 -6.88 -19.55
CA ASP A 227 0.32 -6.24 -19.85
C ASP A 227 -0.67 -7.28 -20.39
N ILE A 228 -1.80 -7.45 -19.68
CA ILE A 228 -2.93 -8.26 -20.13
C ILE A 228 -3.97 -7.42 -20.87
N ALA A 229 -3.99 -6.11 -20.61
CA ALA A 229 -4.74 -5.15 -21.40
C ALA A 229 -4.08 -3.78 -21.42
N ARG A 230 -4.20 -3.09 -22.55
CA ARG A 230 -3.75 -1.72 -22.72
C ARG A 230 -4.76 -0.94 -23.55
N ALA A 231 -5.11 0.26 -23.10
CA ALA A 231 -5.98 1.19 -23.79
C ALA A 231 -5.38 2.59 -23.76
N ASP A 232 -4.91 3.06 -24.92
CA ASP A 232 -4.30 4.38 -25.07
C ASP A 232 -5.37 5.46 -25.31
N GLY A 233 -5.24 6.60 -24.63
CA GLY A 233 -6.03 7.83 -24.89
C GLY A 233 -7.53 7.78 -24.56
N GLY A 234 -8.12 6.61 -24.29
CA GLY A 234 -9.54 6.49 -23.93
C GLY A 234 -9.83 6.66 -22.43
N GLY A 235 -8.81 6.50 -21.58
CA GLY A 235 -8.94 6.49 -20.13
C GLY A 235 -9.83 5.37 -19.59
N VAL A 236 -10.05 4.31 -20.38
CA VAL A 236 -10.81 3.13 -19.98
C VAL A 236 -10.06 1.89 -20.43
N GLY A 237 -9.72 1.00 -19.49
CA GLY A 237 -9.11 -0.29 -19.77
C GLY A 237 -10.03 -1.43 -19.37
N PHE A 238 -9.99 -2.53 -20.11
CA PHE A 238 -10.73 -3.74 -19.83
C PHE A 238 -9.87 -4.98 -20.09
N ALA A 239 -9.90 -5.95 -19.18
CA ALA A 239 -9.24 -7.23 -19.34
C ALA A 239 -10.23 -8.38 -19.03
N VAL A 240 -10.16 -9.45 -19.82
CA VAL A 240 -10.80 -10.73 -19.49
C VAL A 240 -9.85 -11.50 -18.58
N LEU A 241 -10.38 -12.03 -17.48
CA LEU A 241 -9.61 -12.81 -16.51
C LEU A 241 -9.90 -14.29 -16.69
N PRO A 242 -8.91 -15.18 -16.46
CA PRO A 242 -9.14 -16.62 -16.50
C PRO A 242 -10.17 -17.07 -15.44
N PRO A 243 -10.81 -18.24 -15.65
CA PRO A 243 -11.69 -18.85 -14.66
C PRO A 243 -10.95 -19.47 -13.47
N GLU A 244 -9.67 -19.82 -13.63
CA GLU A 244 -8.87 -20.29 -12.50
C GLU A 244 -8.58 -19.16 -11.50
N PRO A 245 -8.38 -19.48 -10.21
CA PRO A 245 -7.85 -18.52 -9.24
C PRO A 245 -6.61 -17.84 -9.80
N LEU A 246 -6.59 -16.51 -9.76
CA LEU A 246 -5.46 -15.75 -10.25
C LEU A 246 -4.26 -16.09 -9.37
N SER A 247 -3.12 -16.38 -9.98
CA SER A 247 -1.87 -16.52 -9.23
C SER A 247 -1.60 -15.29 -8.37
N GLN A 248 -1.93 -14.10 -8.89
CA GLN A 248 -1.69 -12.84 -8.22
C GLN A 248 -2.75 -11.78 -8.53
N GLU A 249 -2.76 -10.72 -7.73
CA GLU A 249 -3.56 -9.53 -7.97
C GLU A 249 -3.05 -8.76 -9.21
N PRO A 250 -3.90 -8.52 -10.23
CA PRO A 250 -3.52 -7.69 -11.36
C PRO A 250 -3.27 -6.25 -10.92
N VAL A 251 -2.23 -5.64 -11.46
CA VAL A 251 -1.86 -4.25 -11.19
C VAL A 251 -2.38 -3.37 -12.31
N VAL A 252 -2.98 -2.24 -11.95
CA VAL A 252 -3.41 -1.22 -12.89
C VAL A 252 -2.47 -0.04 -12.85
N ARG A 253 -2.18 0.53 -14.01
CA ARG A 253 -1.48 1.81 -14.17
C ARG A 253 -2.27 2.73 -15.06
N VAL A 254 -2.53 3.95 -14.59
CA VAL A 254 -3.17 5.02 -15.36
C VAL A 254 -2.22 6.20 -15.49
N SER A 255 -1.89 6.58 -16.72
CA SER A 255 -0.91 7.63 -17.02
C SER A 255 -1.33 8.54 -18.18
N ARG A 256 -0.69 9.70 -18.32
CA ARG A 256 -0.77 10.55 -19.51
C ARG A 256 0.65 11.01 -19.85
N GLY A 257 1.16 10.54 -20.99
CA GLY A 257 2.60 10.61 -21.28
C GLY A 257 3.40 9.95 -20.16
N ASP A 258 4.42 10.63 -19.66
CA ASP A 258 5.30 10.15 -18.60
C ASP A 258 4.71 10.29 -17.19
N GLN A 259 3.59 11.00 -17.03
CA GLN A 259 2.97 11.22 -15.74
C GLN A 259 2.04 10.06 -15.35
N VAL A 260 2.32 9.38 -14.25
CA VAL A 260 1.44 8.37 -13.64
C VAL A 260 0.52 9.04 -12.62
N PHE A 261 -0.80 8.85 -12.77
CA PHE A 261 -1.81 9.36 -11.84
C PHE A 261 -2.25 8.33 -10.81
N PHE A 262 -2.18 7.05 -11.19
CA PHE A 262 -2.66 5.94 -10.39
C PHE A 262 -1.87 4.68 -10.74
N GLN A 263 -1.42 3.96 -9.73
CA GLN A 263 -0.83 2.64 -9.89
C GLN A 263 -1.03 1.82 -8.62
N GLU A 264 -1.93 0.85 -8.64
CA GLU A 264 -2.29 0.01 -7.50
C GLU A 264 -2.77 -1.37 -7.98
N GLY A 265 -2.94 -2.32 -7.06
CA GLY A 265 -3.65 -3.57 -7.32
C GLY A 265 -5.15 -3.36 -7.49
N LEU A 266 -5.82 -4.21 -8.27
CA LEU A 266 -7.26 -4.08 -8.57
C LEU A 266 -8.20 -4.58 -7.46
N GLY A 267 -7.72 -5.42 -6.54
CA GLY A 267 -8.48 -6.10 -5.48
C GLY A 267 -9.59 -7.03 -6.01
N GLY A 268 -10.14 -7.92 -5.19
CA GLY A 268 -11.45 -8.54 -5.46
C GLY A 268 -11.48 -9.89 -6.20
N GLY A 269 -10.40 -10.68 -6.18
CA GLY A 269 -10.40 -12.04 -6.75
C GLY A 269 -10.07 -13.11 -5.72
N PRO A 270 -10.53 -14.38 -5.92
CA PRO A 270 -9.90 -15.49 -5.24
C PRO A 270 -8.50 -15.65 -5.85
N TYR A 271 -7.49 -15.32 -5.06
CA TYR A 271 -6.11 -15.58 -5.45
C TYR A 271 -5.75 -17.03 -5.12
N ALA A 272 -4.83 -17.61 -5.89
CA ALA A 272 -4.23 -18.89 -5.57
C ALA A 272 -3.55 -18.77 -4.20
N GLY A 273 -4.24 -19.26 -3.16
CA GLY A 273 -3.74 -19.21 -1.80
C GLY A 273 -2.48 -20.06 -1.67
N ILE A 274 -1.52 -19.57 -0.90
CA ILE A 274 -0.41 -20.41 -0.42
C ILE A 274 -1.01 -21.35 0.64
N ASP A 275 -0.96 -22.65 0.42
CA ASP A 275 -1.28 -23.63 1.46
C ASP A 275 -0.14 -23.67 2.49
N PRO A 276 -0.32 -23.12 3.70
CA PRO A 276 0.75 -23.05 4.70
C PRO A 276 1.03 -24.42 5.34
N THR A 277 0.19 -25.43 5.06
CA THR A 277 0.31 -26.80 5.56
C THR A 277 0.69 -27.81 4.47
N GLY A 278 0.81 -27.34 3.22
CA GLY A 278 1.11 -28.17 2.07
C GLY A 278 2.56 -28.66 2.03
N PRO A 279 2.85 -29.72 1.25
CA PRO A 279 4.18 -30.31 1.16
C PRO A 279 5.23 -29.34 0.57
N GLU A 280 4.83 -28.42 -0.31
CA GLU A 280 5.71 -27.39 -0.85
C GLU A 280 6.19 -26.43 0.25
N MET A 281 5.29 -26.01 1.15
CA MET A 281 5.66 -25.17 2.30
C MET A 281 6.62 -25.91 3.22
N GLU A 282 6.36 -27.18 3.56
CA GLU A 282 7.26 -27.96 4.41
C GLU A 282 8.67 -28.15 3.78
N SER A 283 8.75 -28.29 2.45
CA SER A 283 10.02 -28.29 1.73
C SER A 283 10.77 -26.97 1.88
N LEU A 284 10.07 -25.83 1.74
CA LEU A 284 10.65 -24.50 1.95
C LEU A 284 11.16 -24.31 3.38
N LEU A 285 10.37 -24.69 4.39
CA LEU A 285 10.76 -24.59 5.80
C LEU A 285 11.98 -25.46 6.09
N THR A 286 12.02 -26.68 5.55
CA THR A 286 13.16 -27.60 5.68
C THR A 286 14.42 -27.00 5.05
N ALA A 287 14.31 -26.37 3.87
CA ALA A 287 15.42 -25.69 3.23
C ALA A 287 15.87 -24.45 4.03
N ALA A 288 14.94 -23.65 4.53
CA ALA A 288 15.22 -22.45 5.32
C ALA A 288 15.90 -22.76 6.66
N ARG A 289 15.66 -23.94 7.25
CA ARG A 289 16.34 -24.40 8.49
C ARG A 289 17.83 -24.71 8.30
N ARG A 290 18.29 -24.97 7.07
CA ARG A 290 19.72 -25.28 6.79
C ARG A 290 20.60 -24.07 7.07
N PRO A 291 21.84 -24.28 7.54
CA PRO A 291 22.42 -23.58 8.69
C PRO A 291 22.26 -22.06 8.57
N ALA A 292 21.15 -21.58 9.14
CA ALA A 292 20.99 -20.19 9.49
C ALA A 292 22.08 -19.84 10.49
N ARG A 293 22.76 -18.71 10.29
CA ARG A 293 23.68 -18.20 11.29
C ARG A 293 22.88 -17.53 12.40
N GLY A 294 23.26 -17.77 13.65
CA GLY A 294 22.62 -17.18 14.82
C GLY A 294 21.70 -18.14 15.57
N ALA A 295 20.74 -17.59 16.32
CA ALA A 295 19.82 -18.38 17.13
C ALA A 295 18.67 -18.88 16.27
N PRO A 296 18.35 -20.19 16.25
CA PRO A 296 17.27 -20.71 15.41
C PRO A 296 15.93 -20.12 15.83
N LEU A 297 15.08 -19.83 14.85
CA LEU A 297 13.67 -19.50 15.09
C LEU A 297 12.92 -20.77 15.49
N ASP A 298 11.88 -20.62 16.30
CA ASP A 298 10.88 -21.67 16.42
C ASP A 298 10.09 -21.84 15.10
N ASP A 299 9.42 -22.99 14.98
CA ASP A 299 8.75 -23.39 13.75
C ASP A 299 7.56 -22.50 13.38
N ALA A 300 6.88 -21.92 14.38
CA ALA A 300 5.75 -21.03 14.15
C ALA A 300 6.23 -19.71 13.54
N ASN A 301 7.23 -19.09 14.15
CA ASN A 301 7.86 -17.86 13.67
C ASN A 301 8.48 -18.05 12.28
N LEU A 302 9.19 -19.17 12.05
CA LEU A 302 9.75 -19.48 10.74
C LEU A 302 8.64 -19.60 9.68
N ARG A 303 7.58 -20.39 9.95
CA ARG A 303 6.47 -20.57 9.01
C ARG A 303 5.80 -19.24 8.68
N ASN A 304 5.52 -18.42 9.69
CA ASN A 304 4.88 -17.13 9.51
C ASN A 304 5.75 -16.20 8.68
N PHE A 305 7.06 -16.08 8.95
CA PHE A 305 7.96 -15.25 8.14
C PHE A 305 8.06 -15.72 6.69
N VAL A 306 8.13 -17.04 6.44
CA VAL A 306 8.14 -17.57 5.08
C VAL A 306 6.82 -17.29 4.37
N GLN A 307 5.69 -17.52 5.03
CA GLN A 307 4.37 -17.24 4.48
C GLN A 307 4.20 -15.74 4.16
N THR A 308 4.54 -14.85 5.10
CA THR A 308 4.48 -13.40 4.88
C THR A 308 5.36 -12.98 3.72
N ALA A 309 6.58 -13.51 3.60
CA ALA A 309 7.48 -13.17 2.51
C ALA A 309 6.94 -13.62 1.15
N LEU A 310 6.33 -14.81 1.06
CA LEU A 310 5.68 -15.29 -0.15
C LEU A 310 4.42 -14.48 -0.48
N GLN A 311 3.61 -14.13 0.52
CA GLN A 311 2.42 -13.30 0.34
C GLN A 311 2.77 -11.89 -0.12
N ASP A 312 3.77 -11.24 0.48
CA ASP A 312 4.21 -9.87 0.13
C ASP A 312 4.91 -9.82 -1.24
N SER A 313 5.65 -10.86 -1.61
CA SER A 313 6.24 -10.98 -2.96
C SER A 313 5.29 -11.57 -4.00
N HIS A 314 4.08 -11.93 -3.59
CA HIS A 314 3.09 -12.64 -4.40
C HIS A 314 3.62 -13.94 -5.05
N LEU A 315 4.61 -14.59 -4.43
CA LEU A 315 5.23 -15.79 -4.99
C LEU A 315 4.53 -17.06 -4.49
N PRO A 316 4.28 -18.05 -5.37
CA PRO A 316 3.82 -19.36 -4.93
C PRO A 316 4.93 -20.08 -4.15
N ALA A 317 4.56 -21.05 -3.31
CA ALA A 317 5.54 -21.92 -2.67
C ALA A 317 6.27 -22.81 -3.70
N ALA A 318 5.52 -23.34 -4.67
CA ALA A 318 6.07 -24.12 -5.78
C ALA A 318 6.95 -23.26 -6.68
N GLY A 319 8.13 -23.76 -7.07
CA GLY A 319 9.05 -23.03 -7.96
C GLY A 319 9.80 -21.87 -7.28
N THR A 320 9.62 -21.68 -5.97
CA THR A 320 10.33 -20.68 -5.17
C THR A 320 11.37 -21.36 -4.27
N THR A 321 12.47 -20.66 -4.00
CA THR A 321 13.48 -21.07 -3.02
C THR A 321 13.51 -20.08 -1.87
N VAL A 322 13.50 -20.58 -0.64
CA VAL A 322 13.65 -19.76 0.56
C VAL A 322 14.91 -20.18 1.31
N ARG A 323 15.72 -19.20 1.72
CA ARG A 323 16.94 -19.42 2.51
C ARG A 323 17.00 -18.47 3.68
N MET A 324 17.29 -18.98 4.88
CA MET A 324 17.58 -18.16 6.03
C MET A 324 19.04 -17.72 5.99
N ARG A 325 19.29 -16.41 5.96
CA ARG A 325 20.65 -15.83 5.99
C ARG A 325 21.13 -15.64 7.42
N TRP A 326 20.22 -15.24 8.30
CA TRP A 326 20.49 -14.97 9.70
C TRP A 326 19.21 -15.03 10.53
N SER A 327 19.32 -15.45 11.78
CA SER A 327 18.24 -15.33 12.76
C SER A 327 18.78 -14.95 14.15
N GLY A 328 17.98 -14.20 14.90
CA GLY A 328 18.39 -13.66 16.19
C GLY A 328 17.29 -12.84 16.84
N ARG A 329 17.65 -11.70 17.44
CA ARG A 329 16.69 -10.80 18.08
C ARG A 329 16.89 -9.34 17.71
N VAL A 330 15.79 -8.61 17.59
CA VAL A 330 15.71 -7.14 17.47
C VAL A 330 14.68 -6.67 18.49
N HIS A 331 15.01 -5.66 19.28
CA HIS A 331 14.15 -5.16 20.39
C HIS A 331 13.61 -6.26 21.33
N GLY A 332 14.36 -7.35 21.48
CA GLY A 332 13.96 -8.49 22.31
C GLY A 332 13.01 -9.48 21.62
N GLN A 333 12.48 -9.19 20.43
CA GLN A 333 11.64 -10.09 19.63
C GLN A 333 12.50 -10.98 18.72
N ALA A 334 11.92 -12.11 18.26
CA ALA A 334 12.55 -12.94 17.26
C ALA A 334 12.73 -12.14 15.96
N ALA A 335 13.86 -12.29 15.29
CA ALA A 335 14.18 -11.56 14.07
C ALA A 335 14.92 -12.44 13.08
N ALA A 336 14.74 -12.16 11.79
CA ALA A 336 15.28 -12.96 10.71
C ALA A 336 15.67 -12.08 9.53
N LEU A 337 16.74 -12.47 8.84
CA LEU A 337 17.00 -12.10 7.46
C LEU A 337 16.82 -13.35 6.61
N LEU A 338 15.79 -13.38 5.76
CA LEU A 338 15.55 -14.45 4.81
C LEU A 338 15.62 -13.92 3.38
N THR A 339 15.88 -14.82 2.44
CA THR A 339 15.84 -14.52 1.01
C THR A 339 14.86 -15.44 0.32
N VAL A 340 14.00 -14.87 -0.53
CA VAL A 340 13.05 -15.56 -1.41
C VAL A 340 13.50 -15.38 -2.85
N GLN A 341 13.52 -16.46 -3.63
CA GLN A 341 13.93 -16.44 -5.03
C GLN A 341 13.00 -17.30 -5.89
N PRO A 342 12.23 -16.70 -6.82
CA PRO A 342 11.53 -17.48 -7.84
C PRO A 342 12.53 -18.08 -8.84
N ALA A 343 12.17 -19.19 -9.47
CA ALA A 343 13.01 -19.86 -10.45
C ALA A 343 13.50 -18.91 -11.57
N GLY A 344 14.82 -18.77 -11.70
CA GLY A 344 15.45 -17.91 -12.72
C GLY A 344 15.31 -16.40 -12.50
N GLY A 345 14.70 -15.98 -11.38
CA GLY A 345 14.51 -14.57 -11.03
C GLY A 345 15.57 -14.01 -10.09
N GLY A 346 15.43 -12.73 -9.80
CA GLY A 346 16.19 -12.02 -8.77
C GLY A 346 15.86 -12.53 -7.37
N VAL A 347 16.56 -12.00 -6.36
CA VAL A 347 16.42 -12.46 -4.97
C VAL A 347 15.84 -11.35 -4.11
N ILE A 348 14.75 -11.63 -3.42
CA ILE A 348 14.10 -10.68 -2.51
C ILE A 348 14.62 -10.96 -1.11
N ALA A 349 15.28 -9.99 -0.49
CA ALA A 349 15.73 -10.06 0.89
C ALA A 349 14.68 -9.42 1.81
N TYR A 350 14.30 -10.16 2.85
CA TYR A 350 13.36 -9.72 3.88
C TYR A 350 14.04 -9.70 5.25
N ALA A 351 13.98 -8.55 5.92
CA ALA A 351 14.25 -8.47 7.35
C ALA A 351 12.92 -8.33 8.08
N MET A 352 12.63 -9.29 8.94
CA MET A 352 11.40 -9.36 9.70
C MET A 352 11.71 -9.57 11.17
N HIS A 353 10.83 -9.07 12.04
CA HIS A 353 10.87 -9.39 13.46
C HIS A 353 9.49 -9.37 14.08
N GLY A 354 9.37 -9.94 15.27
CA GLY A 354 8.11 -10.05 16.01
C GLY A 354 7.83 -11.48 16.46
N ASP A 355 6.63 -11.67 17.01
CA ASP A 355 6.08 -12.98 17.37
C ASP A 355 4.54 -12.98 17.30
N ASP A 356 3.91 -14.16 17.45
CA ASP A 356 2.45 -14.30 17.44
C ASP A 356 1.75 -13.44 18.52
N ARG A 357 2.47 -13.03 19.57
CA ARG A 357 1.90 -12.32 20.73
C ARG A 357 1.93 -10.81 20.55
N THR A 358 2.98 -10.30 19.93
CA THR A 358 3.25 -8.86 19.77
C THR A 358 2.97 -8.36 18.35
N GLY A 359 2.70 -9.29 17.42
CA GLY A 359 2.64 -9.00 16.00
C GLY A 359 4.03 -9.00 15.38
N TRP A 360 4.06 -8.78 14.07
CA TRP A 360 5.28 -8.82 13.26
C TRP A 360 5.43 -7.55 12.46
N GLY A 361 6.68 -7.18 12.21
CA GLY A 361 7.05 -6.09 11.33
C GLY A 361 7.98 -6.57 10.23
N THR A 362 7.81 -6.01 9.04
CA THR A 362 8.81 -6.04 7.97
C THR A 362 9.63 -4.75 8.07
N ASP A 363 10.94 -4.90 8.25
CA ASP A 363 11.90 -3.79 8.29
C ASP A 363 12.62 -3.58 6.96
N LEU A 364 12.67 -4.64 6.14
CA LEU A 364 13.32 -4.63 4.84
C LEU A 364 12.54 -5.50 3.87
N ARG A 365 12.32 -4.97 2.67
CA ARG A 365 12.00 -5.73 1.46
C ARG A 365 12.82 -5.18 0.30
N LEU A 366 13.79 -5.95 -0.17
CA LEU A 366 14.80 -5.50 -1.13
C LEU A 366 15.02 -6.53 -2.23
N LEU A 367 14.68 -6.16 -3.46
CA LEU A 367 14.97 -6.95 -4.65
C LEU A 367 16.43 -6.76 -5.08
N LEU A 368 17.16 -7.87 -5.16
CA LEU A 368 18.57 -7.95 -5.54
C LEU A 368 18.73 -8.67 -6.87
N PRO A 369 19.76 -8.35 -7.67
CA PRO A 369 20.16 -9.18 -8.81
C PRO A 369 20.53 -10.58 -8.32
N ALA A 370 20.21 -11.60 -9.12
CA ALA A 370 20.58 -12.98 -8.81
C ALA A 370 22.10 -13.16 -8.71
N ASP A 371 22.83 -12.43 -9.58
CA ASP A 371 24.28 -12.51 -9.65
C ASP A 371 24.96 -11.93 -8.41
N GLY A 372 25.72 -12.80 -7.73
CA GLY A 372 26.53 -12.44 -6.58
C GLY A 372 25.75 -12.20 -5.29
N VAL A 373 24.45 -12.49 -5.23
CA VAL A 373 23.63 -12.31 -4.02
C VAL A 373 24.24 -12.98 -2.78
N ASP A 374 24.83 -14.17 -2.94
CA ASP A 374 25.46 -14.91 -1.86
C ASP A 374 26.77 -14.28 -1.35
N ARG A 375 27.35 -13.34 -2.10
CA ARG A 375 28.61 -12.64 -1.81
C ARG A 375 28.42 -11.21 -1.33
N ARG A 376 27.18 -10.72 -1.28
CA ARG A 376 26.85 -9.35 -0.88
C ARG A 376 26.52 -9.27 0.62
N PRO A 377 26.95 -8.21 1.32
CA PRO A 377 26.40 -7.90 2.63
C PRO A 377 24.97 -7.38 2.47
N ILE A 378 24.10 -7.64 3.45
CA ILE A 378 22.76 -7.07 3.49
C ILE A 378 22.60 -6.34 4.80
N GLY A 379 22.03 -5.14 4.78
CA GLY A 379 21.70 -4.42 5.99
C GLY A 379 20.41 -3.64 5.85
N TRP A 380 19.83 -3.32 6.99
CA TRP A 380 18.59 -2.57 7.08
C TRP A 380 18.60 -1.65 8.28
N ARG A 381 17.77 -0.62 8.22
CA ARG A 381 17.61 0.37 9.28
C ARG A 381 16.61 -0.17 10.28
N VAL A 382 17.04 -0.28 11.53
CA VAL A 382 16.19 -0.78 12.62
C VAL A 382 15.18 0.32 12.99
N ARG A 383 13.91 -0.07 13.07
CA ARG A 383 12.79 0.80 13.42
C ARG A 383 12.38 0.59 14.87
N THR A 384 11.80 1.60 15.49
CA THR A 384 11.17 1.44 16.82
C THR A 384 9.91 0.58 16.75
N GLU A 385 9.47 0.10 17.92
CA GLU A 385 8.27 -0.75 18.08
C GLU A 385 6.97 0.06 18.37
N ASP A 386 7.03 1.39 18.38
CA ASP A 386 5.83 2.22 18.51
C ASP A 386 5.03 2.25 17.20
N GLY A 387 3.74 2.63 17.25
CA GLY A 387 2.87 2.56 16.07
C GLY A 387 3.33 3.37 14.86
N ALA A 388 4.17 4.40 15.05
CA ALA A 388 4.76 5.19 13.95
C ALA A 388 6.05 4.57 13.38
N ARG A 389 6.68 3.64 14.11
CA ARG A 389 7.92 2.93 13.76
C ARG A 389 9.01 3.83 13.13
N PRO A 390 9.36 5.03 13.66
CA PRO A 390 10.45 5.83 13.14
C PRO A 390 11.80 5.07 13.12
N PRO A 391 12.70 5.43 12.19
CA PRO A 391 14.06 4.91 12.20
C PRO A 391 14.83 5.33 13.45
N THR A 392 15.58 4.39 14.03
CA THR A 392 16.44 4.63 15.20
C THR A 392 17.82 5.19 14.84
N GLY A 393 18.20 5.16 13.56
CA GLY A 393 19.58 5.40 13.09
C GLY A 393 20.52 4.20 13.32
N GLU A 394 20.05 3.12 13.94
CA GLU A 394 20.76 1.86 14.01
C GLU A 394 20.57 1.08 12.70
N VAL A 395 21.64 0.41 12.27
CA VAL A 395 21.65 -0.45 11.09
C VAL A 395 22.14 -1.82 11.50
N ARG A 396 21.32 -2.85 11.24
CA ARG A 396 21.76 -4.23 11.33
C ARG A 396 22.45 -4.61 10.01
N VAL A 397 23.56 -5.31 10.10
CA VAL A 397 24.37 -5.74 8.96
C VAL A 397 24.63 -7.23 9.06
N ILE A 398 24.34 -7.97 8.00
CA ILE A 398 24.62 -9.40 7.86
C ILE A 398 25.67 -9.59 6.77
N ALA A 399 26.81 -10.16 7.16
CA ALA A 399 27.89 -10.44 6.23
C ALA A 399 27.65 -11.76 5.47
N PRO A 400 28.07 -11.85 4.19
CA PRO A 400 27.96 -13.07 3.42
C PRO A 400 28.89 -14.16 3.96
N PRO A 401 28.67 -15.45 3.62
CA PRO A 401 29.38 -16.55 4.24
C PRO A 401 30.91 -16.49 4.24
N LEU A 402 31.50 -15.94 3.18
CA LEU A 402 32.93 -15.88 2.94
C LEU A 402 33.59 -14.56 3.40
N ALA A 403 32.82 -13.62 3.96
CA ALA A 403 33.36 -12.35 4.41
C ALA A 403 34.24 -12.52 5.64
N ALA A 404 35.43 -11.91 5.59
CA ALA A 404 36.28 -11.69 6.76
C ALA A 404 35.99 -10.36 7.44
N ARG A 405 35.50 -9.38 6.68
CA ARG A 405 35.20 -8.03 7.15
C ARG A 405 34.08 -7.40 6.34
N VAL A 406 33.26 -6.58 6.98
CA VAL A 406 32.31 -5.68 6.31
C VAL A 406 32.63 -4.24 6.71
N THR A 407 32.57 -3.32 5.76
CA THR A 407 32.64 -1.88 6.03
C THR A 407 31.34 -1.19 5.63
N VAL A 408 31.04 -0.08 6.29
CA VAL A 408 29.99 0.86 5.93
C VAL A 408 30.63 2.20 5.51
N THR A 409 30.20 2.71 4.37
CA THR A 409 30.57 4.04 3.86
C THR A 409 29.32 4.90 3.88
N VAL A 410 29.30 6.00 4.65
CA VAL A 410 28.15 6.89 4.78
C VAL A 410 28.43 8.17 4.03
N GLY A 411 27.66 8.47 2.99
CA GLY A 411 27.95 9.56 2.07
C GLY A 411 29.38 9.50 1.53
N GLY A 412 30.12 10.61 1.63
CA GLY A 412 31.53 10.70 1.24
C GLY A 412 32.56 10.42 2.35
N ALA A 413 32.11 9.93 3.52
CA ALA A 413 33.01 9.67 4.64
C ALA A 413 33.90 8.43 4.41
N PRO A 414 35.06 8.32 5.08
CA PRO A 414 35.89 7.12 5.02
C PRO A 414 35.14 5.85 5.46
N PRO A 415 35.41 4.68 4.87
CA PRO A 415 34.77 3.43 5.27
C PRO A 415 35.05 3.07 6.74
N ALA A 416 34.00 2.84 7.52
CA ALA A 416 34.09 2.36 8.89
C ALA A 416 33.88 0.84 8.93
N THR A 417 34.66 0.12 9.72
CA THR A 417 34.51 -1.35 9.86
C THR A 417 33.32 -1.67 10.78
N VAL A 418 32.47 -2.60 10.38
CA VAL A 418 31.37 -3.13 11.20
C VAL A 418 31.91 -4.30 12.03
N VAL A 419 31.69 -4.25 13.35
CA VAL A 419 32.04 -5.35 14.26
C VAL A 419 30.99 -6.45 14.11
N LEU A 420 31.44 -7.64 13.70
CA LEU A 420 30.59 -8.81 13.48
C LEU A 420 30.74 -9.80 14.64
N ASP A 421 29.63 -10.41 15.03
CA ASP A 421 29.59 -11.52 15.98
C ASP A 421 29.84 -12.88 15.27
N ALA A 422 29.78 -13.98 16.03
CA ALA A 422 29.95 -15.33 15.49
C ALA A 422 28.86 -15.75 14.48
N SER A 423 27.70 -15.09 14.51
CA SER A 423 26.65 -15.25 13.50
C SER A 423 26.90 -14.43 12.23
N ASN A 424 28.04 -13.72 12.16
CA ASN A 424 28.40 -12.80 11.10
C ASN A 424 27.40 -11.64 10.96
N ALA A 425 26.74 -11.29 12.06
CA ALA A 425 25.89 -10.13 12.17
C ALA A 425 26.58 -9.04 12.98
N GLY A 426 26.31 -7.79 12.65
CA GLY A 426 26.81 -6.64 13.39
C GLY A 426 25.79 -5.53 13.41
N THR A 427 26.05 -4.52 14.23
CA THR A 427 25.29 -3.28 14.26
C THR A 427 26.23 -2.10 14.06
N THR A 428 25.71 -1.05 13.42
CA THR A 428 26.40 0.23 13.24
C THR A 428 25.38 1.36 13.28
N ARG A 429 25.86 2.61 13.31
CA ARG A 429 25.00 3.79 13.28
C ARG A 429 25.15 4.49 11.94
N VAL A 430 24.03 4.73 11.29
CA VAL A 430 23.93 5.52 10.07
C VAL A 430 22.75 6.46 10.23
N PRO A 431 22.93 7.80 10.12
CA PRO A 431 21.83 8.74 10.16
C PRO A 431 20.71 8.31 9.18
N PRO A 432 19.42 8.36 9.59
CA PRO A 432 18.31 7.84 8.78
C PRO A 432 18.19 8.45 7.38
N ASP A 433 18.58 9.71 7.25
CA ASP A 433 18.52 10.56 6.06
C ASP A 433 19.75 10.46 5.14
N GLN A 434 20.81 9.77 5.59
CA GLN A 434 22.06 9.66 4.83
C GLN A 434 22.12 8.37 4.01
N PRO A 435 22.51 8.41 2.72
CA PRO A 435 22.80 7.21 1.96
C PRO A 435 24.05 6.53 2.53
N ALA A 436 24.05 5.19 2.52
CA ALA A 436 25.23 4.42 2.90
C ALA A 436 25.40 3.21 1.98
N THR A 437 26.61 2.69 1.91
CA THR A 437 26.95 1.47 1.17
C THR A 437 27.69 0.51 2.08
N LEU A 438 27.30 -0.76 2.02
CA LEU A 438 27.98 -1.86 2.70
C LEU A 438 28.89 -2.58 1.71
N THR A 439 30.12 -2.87 2.11
CA THR A 439 31.10 -3.60 1.31
C THR A 439 31.65 -4.77 2.10
N ALA A 440 31.53 -5.99 1.56
CA ALA A 440 32.12 -7.18 2.15
C ALA A 440 33.47 -7.50 1.50
N TYR A 441 34.43 -7.91 2.33
CA TYR A 441 35.77 -8.30 1.91
C TYR A 441 36.11 -9.72 2.33
N SER A 442 36.83 -10.45 1.48
CA SER A 442 37.43 -11.74 1.79
C SER A 442 38.67 -11.60 2.68
N ARG A 443 39.23 -12.73 3.13
CA ARG A 443 40.41 -12.77 4.03
C ARG A 443 41.68 -12.18 3.41
N ASP A 444 41.81 -12.26 2.09
CA ASP A 444 42.90 -11.66 1.31
C ASP A 444 42.70 -10.16 1.01
N GLY A 445 41.58 -9.58 1.47
CA GLY A 445 41.24 -8.18 1.25
C GLY A 445 40.51 -7.89 -0.06
N GLY A 446 40.22 -8.90 -0.88
CA GLY A 446 39.41 -8.75 -2.10
C GLY A 446 37.96 -8.36 -1.78
N VAL A 447 37.32 -7.58 -2.66
CA VAL A 447 35.90 -7.23 -2.54
C VAL A 447 35.05 -8.42 -2.96
N LEU A 448 34.17 -8.89 -2.08
CA LEU A 448 33.20 -9.95 -2.37
C LEU A 448 31.94 -9.39 -3.03
N GLY A 449 31.48 -8.23 -2.55
CA GLY A 449 30.27 -7.58 -3.04
C GLY A 449 29.93 -6.32 -2.26
N THR A 450 29.12 -5.48 -2.89
CA THR A 450 28.60 -4.23 -2.35
C THR A 450 27.08 -4.21 -2.39
N THR A 451 26.46 -3.55 -1.42
CA THR A 451 25.01 -3.34 -1.40
C THR A 451 24.72 -1.96 -0.82
N PRO A 452 23.93 -1.11 -1.49
CA PRO A 452 23.46 0.13 -0.88
C PRO A 452 22.57 -0.21 0.32
N LEU A 453 22.68 0.58 1.39
CA LEU A 453 21.74 0.53 2.50
C LEU A 453 20.45 1.18 2.04
N PRO A 454 19.32 0.45 1.95
CA PRO A 454 18.07 1.03 1.49
C PRO A 454 17.58 2.11 2.46
N PRO A 455 16.86 3.12 1.96
CA PRO A 455 16.15 4.06 2.82
C PRO A 455 15.07 3.33 3.61
N VAL A 456 14.55 3.97 4.67
CA VAL A 456 13.35 3.44 5.32
C VAL A 456 12.19 3.57 4.37
N GLU A 457 11.46 2.46 4.23
CA GLU A 457 10.29 2.43 3.41
C GLU A 457 9.20 3.34 3.96
N THR A 458 8.66 4.20 3.09
CA THR A 458 7.55 5.09 3.43
C THR A 458 6.21 4.40 3.14
N ASP A 459 5.11 4.91 3.70
CA ASP A 459 3.76 4.40 3.38
C ASP A 459 3.46 4.41 1.87
N ARG A 460 4.11 5.32 1.12
CA ARG A 460 4.02 5.40 -0.34
C ARG A 460 4.74 4.27 -1.05
N ASP A 461 5.83 3.78 -0.46
CA ASP A 461 6.59 2.66 -0.99
C ASP A 461 5.94 1.32 -0.61
N ALA A 462 5.30 1.25 0.57
CA ALA A 462 4.74 0.05 1.18
C ALA A 462 3.57 -0.61 0.42
N GLY A 463 2.97 0.07 -0.57
CA GLY A 463 1.81 -0.43 -1.31
C GLY A 463 2.11 -1.32 -2.53
N GLY A 464 3.36 -1.38 -3.01
CA GLY A 464 3.75 -2.16 -4.20
C GLY A 464 4.53 -3.44 -3.88
N LEU A 465 4.92 -4.19 -4.92
CA LEU A 465 5.79 -5.35 -4.80
C LEU A 465 7.24 -4.96 -4.49
N PRO A 466 8.02 -5.84 -3.85
CA PRO A 466 9.46 -5.64 -3.70
C PRO A 466 10.14 -5.33 -5.03
N GLY A 467 10.69 -4.13 -5.18
CA GLY A 467 11.40 -3.68 -6.37
C GLY A 467 10.59 -2.82 -7.35
N ASP A 468 9.32 -2.54 -7.05
CA ASP A 468 8.53 -1.55 -7.81
C ASP A 468 9.12 -0.15 -7.68
N SER A 469 9.53 0.23 -6.47
CA SER A 469 10.17 1.51 -6.20
C SER A 469 11.70 1.39 -6.24
N PRO A 470 12.43 2.45 -6.64
CA PRO A 470 13.89 2.47 -6.52
C PRO A 470 14.39 2.22 -5.09
N ALA A 471 13.58 2.52 -4.07
CA ALA A 471 13.92 2.28 -2.66
C ALA A 471 13.95 0.79 -2.29
N THR A 472 13.23 -0.05 -3.03
CA THR A 472 13.06 -1.49 -2.75
C THR A 472 13.81 -2.38 -3.76
N ARG A 473 14.73 -1.82 -4.57
CA ARG A 473 15.60 -2.61 -5.47
C ARG A 473 17.04 -2.14 -5.49
N VAL A 474 17.93 -3.06 -5.83
CA VAL A 474 19.30 -2.77 -6.27
C VAL A 474 19.38 -3.07 -7.75
N THR A 475 19.55 -2.03 -8.57
CA THR A 475 19.83 -2.19 -9.99
C THR A 475 21.34 -2.29 -10.23
N PRO A 476 21.79 -3.13 -11.19
CA PRO A 476 23.19 -3.21 -11.59
C PRO A 476 23.80 -1.89 -12.04
#